data_AF-A0A916PXN3-F1
#
_entry.id   AF-A0A916PXN3-F1
#
_cell.length_a   1.000
_cell.length_b   1.000
_cell.length_c   1.000
_cell.angle_alpha   90.00
_cell.angle_beta   90.00
_cell.angle_gamma   90.00
#
_symmetry.space_group_name_H-M   'P 1'
#
loop_
_entity.id
_entity.type
_entity.pdbx_description
1 polymer ?
#
loop_
_entity_poly.entity_id
_entity_poly.type
_entity_poly.pdbx_seq_one_letter_code
_entity_poly.pdbx_strand_id
1 'polypeptide(L)'
;MPAKHKVYFVQSDETRFYDDLIMKNWVVLTYLCNIHYMTEAKWIVNWLNENFGHQAAYIPNAIDTNIIYPDKPIAKKREDKLRILVEGTIDSPFKRVKEAIKASEGLGCEIWCVSNGGKPSPEWKIDRFFYKVDFSKMKRIYSSCDILVKLSNVEGFFGPPLEMMACGGVCVVSDVTGYDEYIKDEYNALVIPNGDIDLAHQALKRLIEDKDLYRRLQSNGQITANSMQWEDSIDKLESYCQGLSSQPRSSHVKGERIEVLRKLLTDYYFLKCENPEIINSYKLSRLEYIVVNNFKKIKQIIPLSIRLKIKARINRIIKK
;
A
#
# COMPACT_ATOMS: atom_id res chain seq x y z
N MET A 1 -10.13 13.15 21.66
CA MET A 1 -10.73 14.38 21.11
C MET A 1 -12.25 14.21 20.99
N PRO A 2 -13.05 15.15 21.54
CA PRO A 2 -14.50 15.17 21.33
C PRO A 2 -14.80 15.52 19.87
N ALA A 3 -15.60 14.70 19.20
CA ALA A 3 -16.07 14.94 17.84
C ALA A 3 -17.48 14.36 17.66
N LYS A 4 -18.26 14.95 16.74
CA LYS A 4 -19.58 14.45 16.34
C LYS A 4 -19.46 13.14 15.57
N HIS A 5 -18.43 13.05 14.73
CA HIS A 5 -18.07 11.88 13.94
C HIS A 5 -16.56 11.66 13.98
N LYS A 6 -16.13 10.41 13.83
CA LYS A 6 -14.72 10.04 13.66
C LYS A 6 -14.60 9.22 12.39
N VAL A 7 -13.65 9.61 11.55
CA VAL A 7 -13.34 8.93 10.29
C VAL A 7 -11.90 8.44 10.35
N TYR A 8 -11.69 7.18 10.01
CA TYR A 8 -10.36 6.59 9.83
C TYR A 8 -10.06 6.49 8.34
N PHE A 9 -9.04 7.24 7.91
CA PHE A 9 -8.47 7.12 6.58
C PHE A 9 -7.49 5.95 6.54
N VAL A 10 -7.92 4.83 5.95
CA VAL A 10 -7.11 3.60 5.85
C VAL A 10 -6.41 3.58 4.50
N GLN A 11 -5.08 3.58 4.51
CA GLN A 11 -4.27 3.71 3.29
C GLN A 11 -3.65 2.39 2.82
N SER A 12 -3.72 1.34 3.63
CA SER A 12 -3.27 0.00 3.27
C SER A 12 -3.78 -0.99 4.32
N ASP A 13 -3.46 -2.26 4.13
CA ASP A 13 -3.42 -3.23 5.21
C ASP A 13 -2.18 -2.92 6.06
N GLU A 14 -2.34 -2.07 7.08
CA GLU A 14 -1.22 -1.56 7.87
C GLU A 14 -0.50 -2.67 8.65
N THR A 15 -1.10 -3.87 8.76
CA THR A 15 -0.44 -5.02 9.38
C THR A 15 0.79 -5.48 8.59
N ARG A 16 0.87 -5.14 7.30
CA ARG A 16 1.98 -5.47 6.41
C ARG A 16 3.24 -4.63 6.64
N PHE A 17 3.15 -3.54 7.40
CA PHE A 17 4.31 -2.70 7.74
C PHE A 17 5.08 -3.15 8.98
N TYR A 18 4.56 -4.13 9.71
CA TYR A 18 5.16 -4.64 10.94
C TYR A 18 5.50 -6.11 10.76
N ASP A 19 6.58 -6.58 11.37
CA ASP A 19 6.85 -8.01 11.52
C ASP A 19 6.35 -8.52 12.87
N ASP A 20 6.41 -7.67 13.89
CA ASP A 20 6.00 -7.98 15.25
C ASP A 20 4.50 -8.30 15.36
N LEU A 21 4.20 -9.46 15.93
CA LEU A 21 2.83 -9.97 16.06
C LEU A 21 1.98 -9.13 17.02
N ILE A 22 2.59 -8.47 18.02
CA ILE A 22 1.88 -7.59 18.94
C ILE A 22 1.35 -6.39 18.15
N MET A 23 2.25 -5.71 17.43
CA MET A 23 1.91 -4.56 16.58
C MET A 23 0.85 -4.91 15.54
N LYS A 24 0.97 -6.06 14.86
CA LYS A 24 -0.08 -6.53 13.93
C LYS A 24 -1.44 -6.64 14.59
N ASN A 25 -1.50 -7.23 15.79
CA ASN A 25 -2.78 -7.37 16.50
C ASN A 25 -3.35 -6.03 16.95
N TRP A 26 -2.50 -5.08 17.38
CA TRP A 26 -2.93 -3.73 17.70
C TRP A 26 -3.52 -3.00 16.49
N VAL A 27 -2.90 -3.14 15.32
CA VAL A 27 -3.44 -2.61 14.06
C VAL A 27 -4.78 -3.25 13.74
N VAL A 28 -4.91 -4.59 13.82
CA VAL A 28 -6.20 -5.26 13.56
C VAL A 28 -7.32 -4.74 14.47
N LEU A 29 -7.03 -4.38 15.72
CA LEU A 29 -8.05 -3.79 16.60
C LEU A 29 -8.57 -2.45 16.10
N THR A 30 -7.74 -1.64 15.44
CA THR A 30 -8.19 -0.34 14.91
C THR A 30 -9.23 -0.57 13.81
N TYR A 31 -9.14 -1.66 13.05
CA TYR A 31 -10.15 -2.08 12.07
C TYR A 31 -11.39 -2.73 12.70
N LEU A 32 -11.40 -3.04 13.99
CA LEU A 32 -12.62 -3.49 14.69
C LEU A 32 -13.38 -2.33 15.35
N CYS A 33 -12.85 -1.11 15.24
CA CYS A 33 -13.50 0.07 15.79
C CYS A 33 -14.81 0.33 15.03
N ASN A 34 -15.87 0.59 15.78
CA ASN A 34 -17.13 1.03 15.20
C ASN A 34 -17.02 2.53 14.93
N ILE A 35 -16.33 2.94 13.86
CA ILE A 35 -16.15 4.32 13.39
C ILE A 35 -16.37 4.37 11.87
N HIS A 36 -16.43 5.56 11.28
CA HIS A 36 -16.49 5.66 9.83
C HIS A 36 -15.12 5.37 9.22
N TYR A 37 -15.11 4.75 8.04
CA TYR A 37 -13.90 4.44 7.29
C TYR A 37 -13.93 5.14 5.95
N MET A 38 -12.79 5.65 5.51
CA MET A 38 -12.57 6.10 4.14
C MET A 38 -11.21 5.62 3.66
N THR A 39 -11.03 5.51 2.34
CA THR A 39 -9.79 5.01 1.74
C THR A 39 -9.63 5.48 0.30
N GLU A 40 -8.41 5.46 -0.20
CA GLU A 40 -8.00 5.90 -1.52
C GLU A 40 -7.99 4.83 -2.61
N ALA A 41 -8.18 3.56 -2.25
CA ALA A 41 -8.08 2.44 -3.19
C ALA A 41 -9.27 1.49 -3.08
N LYS A 42 -9.80 1.03 -4.22
CA LYS A 42 -10.95 0.12 -4.28
C LYS A 42 -10.64 -1.21 -3.62
N TRP A 43 -9.41 -1.71 -3.74
CA TRP A 43 -9.03 -2.95 -3.06
C TRP A 43 -9.16 -2.84 -1.54
N ILE A 44 -8.90 -1.66 -0.95
CA ILE A 44 -9.03 -1.43 0.50
C ILE A 44 -10.50 -1.38 0.90
N VAL A 45 -11.37 -0.80 0.08
CA VAL A 45 -12.83 -0.84 0.29
C VAL A 45 -13.31 -2.30 0.38
N ASN A 46 -12.92 -3.12 -0.60
CA ASN A 46 -13.29 -4.53 -0.63
C ASN A 46 -12.69 -5.29 0.55
N TRP A 47 -11.40 -5.06 0.84
CA TRP A 47 -10.70 -5.71 1.95
C TRP A 47 -11.32 -5.38 3.31
N LEU A 48 -11.66 -4.11 3.57
CA LEU A 48 -12.34 -3.68 4.79
C LEU A 48 -13.72 -4.32 4.93
N ASN A 49 -14.47 -4.42 3.83
CA ASN A 49 -15.79 -5.07 3.84
C ASN A 49 -15.68 -6.59 4.08
N GLU A 50 -14.81 -7.28 3.35
CA GLU A 50 -14.68 -8.74 3.42
C GLU A 50 -14.12 -9.23 4.75
N ASN A 51 -13.16 -8.50 5.33
CA ASN A 51 -12.45 -8.93 6.53
C ASN A 51 -13.08 -8.37 7.83
N PHE A 52 -13.68 -7.18 7.77
CA PHE A 52 -14.18 -6.48 8.96
C PHE A 52 -15.66 -6.07 8.86
N GLY A 53 -16.30 -6.22 7.70
CA GLY A 53 -17.70 -5.85 7.48
C GLY A 53 -17.93 -4.34 7.35
N HIS A 54 -16.88 -3.56 7.10
CA HIS A 54 -16.98 -2.11 7.01
C HIS A 54 -17.29 -1.65 5.58
N GLN A 55 -18.19 -0.68 5.48
CA GLN A 55 -18.47 0.05 4.25
C GLN A 55 -17.64 1.34 4.26
N ALA A 56 -16.46 1.30 3.65
CA ALA A 56 -15.58 2.46 3.57
C ALA A 56 -15.96 3.38 2.40
N ALA A 57 -15.90 4.69 2.60
CA ALA A 57 -16.03 5.66 1.51
C ALA A 57 -14.77 5.61 0.62
N TYR A 58 -14.97 5.55 -0.69
CA TYR A 58 -13.90 5.56 -1.68
C TYR A 58 -13.60 7.00 -2.14
N ILE A 59 -12.44 7.52 -1.75
CA ILE A 59 -11.94 8.86 -2.06
C ILE A 59 -10.60 8.69 -2.79
N PRO A 60 -10.59 8.50 -4.12
CA PRO A 60 -9.40 8.09 -4.87
C PRO A 60 -8.25 9.08 -4.72
N ASN A 61 -7.02 8.57 -4.67
CA ASN A 61 -5.86 9.43 -4.86
C ASN A 61 -5.78 9.93 -6.31
N ALA A 62 -5.09 11.05 -6.47
CA ALA A 62 -4.90 11.76 -7.73
C ALA A 62 -3.49 12.34 -7.82
N ILE A 63 -3.16 12.92 -8.97
CA ILE A 63 -1.92 13.65 -9.19
C ILE A 63 -2.20 15.16 -9.28
N ASP A 64 -1.38 15.95 -8.59
CA ASP A 64 -1.40 17.40 -8.73
C ASP A 64 -0.48 17.82 -9.87
N THR A 65 -1.07 18.16 -11.02
CA THR A 65 -0.33 18.58 -12.22
C THR A 65 0.35 19.94 -12.07
N ASN A 66 0.10 20.68 -10.99
CA ASN A 66 0.84 21.90 -10.65
C ASN A 66 2.12 21.60 -9.85
N ILE A 67 2.23 20.40 -9.26
CA ILE A 67 3.41 19.97 -8.50
C ILE A 67 4.27 19.02 -9.32
N ILE A 68 3.65 18.03 -9.95
CA ILE A 68 4.29 16.99 -10.77
C ILE A 68 3.82 17.12 -12.22
N TYR A 69 4.73 17.55 -13.08
CA TYR A 69 4.52 17.76 -14.52
C TYR A 69 5.87 17.68 -15.24
N PRO A 70 5.92 17.55 -16.58
CA PRO A 70 7.17 17.62 -17.32
C PRO A 70 7.88 18.97 -17.09
N ASP A 71 9.06 18.95 -16.47
CA ASP A 71 9.84 20.16 -16.12
C ASP A 71 11.27 20.03 -16.62
N LYS A 72 12.03 21.13 -16.54
CA LYS A 72 13.43 21.19 -16.93
C LYS A 72 14.23 20.10 -16.23
N PRO A 73 14.79 19.13 -16.97
CA PRO A 73 15.51 18.01 -16.38
C PRO A 73 16.79 18.50 -15.70
N ILE A 74 17.16 17.87 -14.59
CA ILE A 74 18.45 18.12 -13.92
C ILE A 74 19.64 17.53 -14.68
N ALA A 75 19.40 16.59 -15.60
CA ALA A 75 20.37 16.18 -16.61
C ALA A 75 19.64 15.84 -17.90
N LYS A 76 20.13 16.34 -19.03
CA LYS A 76 19.54 16.08 -20.34
C LYS A 76 19.46 14.56 -20.59
N LYS A 77 18.32 14.11 -21.11
CA LYS A 77 18.15 12.74 -21.61
C LYS A 77 19.05 12.50 -22.82
N ARG A 78 19.58 11.30 -22.93
CA ARG A 78 20.44 10.89 -24.03
C ARG A 78 19.63 10.03 -25.00
N GLU A 79 19.82 10.23 -26.29
CA GLU A 79 19.15 9.42 -27.32
C GLU A 79 19.74 8.02 -27.44
N ASP A 80 21.03 7.88 -27.11
CA ASP A 80 21.82 6.66 -27.25
C ASP A 80 21.84 5.81 -25.96
N LYS A 81 21.38 6.35 -24.83
CA LYS A 81 21.47 5.71 -23.52
C LYS A 81 20.31 6.09 -22.62
N LEU A 82 19.41 5.13 -22.34
CA LEU A 82 18.29 5.35 -21.43
C LEU A 82 18.75 5.45 -19.97
N ARG A 83 17.93 6.12 -19.16
CA ARG A 83 18.13 6.27 -17.73
C ARG A 83 16.98 5.64 -16.95
N ILE A 84 17.33 4.70 -16.07
CA ILE A 84 16.42 4.01 -15.18
C ILE A 84 16.44 4.70 -13.82
N LEU A 85 15.26 5.02 -13.30
CA LEU A 85 15.04 5.51 -11.95
C LEU A 85 14.57 4.36 -11.06
N VAL A 86 15.21 4.21 -9.91
CA VAL A 86 14.73 3.41 -8.79
C VAL A 86 14.31 4.37 -7.67
N GLU A 87 13.06 4.26 -7.23
CA GLU A 87 12.50 5.08 -6.15
C GLU A 87 12.07 4.19 -4.98
N GLY A 88 12.54 4.53 -3.79
CA GLY A 88 12.05 3.95 -2.54
C GLY A 88 12.99 4.19 -1.37
N THR A 89 12.42 4.18 -0.16
CA THR A 89 13.21 4.21 1.08
C THR A 89 14.03 2.93 1.23
N ILE A 90 15.36 3.06 1.25
CA ILE A 90 16.30 1.93 1.34
C ILE A 90 16.15 1.16 2.65
N ASP A 91 15.92 1.87 3.77
CA ASP A 91 15.72 1.25 5.09
C ASP A 91 14.35 0.54 5.22
N SER A 92 13.52 0.56 4.18
CA SER A 92 12.23 -0.13 4.14
C SER A 92 12.32 -1.36 3.23
N PRO A 93 12.53 -2.58 3.78
CA PRO A 93 12.75 -3.79 2.99
C PRO A 93 11.64 -4.08 1.98
N PHE A 94 10.39 -3.77 2.34
CA PHE A 94 9.23 -3.95 1.46
C PHE A 94 9.26 -3.06 0.22
N LYS A 95 10.11 -2.02 0.15
CA LYS A 95 10.30 -1.20 -1.06
C LYS A 95 11.16 -1.90 -2.13
N ARG A 96 11.96 -2.90 -1.74
CA ARG A 96 12.79 -3.75 -2.61
C ARG A 96 13.73 -2.98 -3.55
N VAL A 97 14.34 -1.92 -3.00
CA VAL A 97 15.26 -1.04 -3.74
C VAL A 97 16.47 -1.80 -4.27
N LYS A 98 17.03 -2.73 -3.47
CA LYS A 98 18.16 -3.57 -3.87
C LYS A 98 17.83 -4.41 -5.10
N GLU A 99 16.66 -5.04 -5.11
CA GLU A 99 16.20 -5.89 -6.19
C GLU A 99 15.92 -5.08 -7.46
N ALA A 100 15.33 -3.89 -7.32
CA ALA A 100 15.12 -2.97 -8.44
C ALA A 100 16.44 -2.51 -9.08
N ILE A 101 17.46 -2.20 -8.27
CA ILE A 101 18.80 -1.89 -8.78
C ILE A 101 19.40 -3.09 -9.52
N LYS A 102 19.37 -4.28 -8.91
CA LYS A 102 19.88 -5.52 -9.53
C LYS A 102 19.22 -5.81 -10.88
N ALA A 103 17.89 -5.66 -10.98
CA ALA A 103 17.17 -5.85 -12.23
C ALA A 103 17.63 -4.87 -13.33
N SER A 104 18.15 -3.70 -12.94
CA SER A 104 18.59 -2.64 -13.86
C SER A 104 20.04 -2.81 -14.34
N GLU A 105 20.83 -3.68 -13.70
CA GLU A 105 22.25 -3.88 -14.02
C GLU A 105 22.47 -4.56 -15.38
N GLY A 106 23.59 -4.27 -16.04
CA GLY A 106 23.99 -4.96 -17.29
C GLY A 106 23.23 -4.54 -18.55
N LEU A 107 22.28 -3.61 -18.45
CA LEU A 107 21.43 -3.16 -19.57
C LEU A 107 22.00 -1.99 -20.39
N GLY A 108 23.24 -1.57 -20.11
CA GLY A 108 23.84 -0.41 -20.76
C GLY A 108 23.16 0.94 -20.44
N CYS A 109 22.28 0.99 -19.44
CA CYS A 109 21.57 2.20 -19.01
C CYS A 109 22.33 2.97 -17.90
N GLU A 110 21.92 4.20 -17.64
CA GLU A 110 22.26 4.88 -16.39
C GLU A 110 21.25 4.52 -15.30
N ILE A 111 21.72 4.23 -14.08
CA ILE A 111 20.87 3.87 -12.94
C ILE A 111 20.90 5.00 -11.92
N TRP A 112 19.75 5.63 -11.71
CA TRP A 112 19.54 6.66 -10.71
C TRP A 112 18.70 6.11 -9.56
N CYS A 113 19.00 6.52 -8.33
CA CYS A 113 18.28 6.08 -7.14
C CYS A 113 17.85 7.28 -6.30
N VAL A 114 16.58 7.33 -5.91
CA VAL A 114 16.03 8.30 -4.96
C VAL A 114 15.61 7.55 -3.69
N SER A 115 16.00 8.07 -2.54
CA SER A 115 15.59 7.51 -1.24
C SER A 115 15.37 8.60 -0.18
N ASN A 116 14.39 8.38 0.69
CA ASN A 116 14.11 9.25 1.85
C ASN A 116 14.67 8.71 3.18
N GLY A 117 15.27 7.53 3.17
CA GLY A 117 15.89 6.89 4.34
C GLY A 117 16.84 5.77 3.94
N GLY A 118 17.93 5.60 4.70
CA GLY A 118 19.01 4.68 4.34
C GLY A 118 19.98 5.24 3.31
N LYS A 119 21.07 4.51 3.11
CA LYS A 119 22.11 4.83 2.11
C LYS A 119 22.33 3.63 1.20
N PRO A 120 22.63 3.84 -0.09
CA PRO A 120 22.94 2.76 -1.00
C PRO A 120 24.21 2.07 -0.54
N SER A 121 24.25 0.75 -0.72
CA SER A 121 25.43 -0.03 -0.38
C SER A 121 26.53 0.21 -1.43
N PRO A 122 27.83 0.22 -1.05
CA PRO A 122 28.92 0.51 -1.98
C PRO A 122 29.01 -0.43 -3.19
N GLU A 123 28.48 -1.64 -3.10
CA GLU A 123 28.45 -2.62 -4.19
C GLU A 123 27.34 -2.36 -5.23
N TRP A 124 26.35 -1.52 -4.92
CA TRP A 124 25.23 -1.24 -5.81
C TRP A 124 25.69 -0.39 -7.00
N LYS A 125 25.34 -0.80 -8.21
CA LYS A 125 25.65 -0.04 -9.43
C LYS A 125 24.66 1.10 -9.60
N ILE A 126 25.02 2.27 -9.09
CA ILE A 126 24.22 3.50 -9.16
C ILE A 126 25.10 4.63 -9.72
N ASP A 127 24.68 5.24 -10.82
CA ASP A 127 25.37 6.39 -11.41
C ASP A 127 25.05 7.70 -10.68
N ARG A 128 23.84 7.80 -10.10
CA ARG A 128 23.44 8.99 -9.33
C ARG A 128 22.48 8.66 -8.20
N PHE A 129 22.80 9.15 -7.00
CA PHE A 129 21.96 9.00 -5.82
C PHE A 129 21.40 10.35 -5.35
N PHE A 130 20.13 10.36 -4.96
CA PHE A 130 19.46 11.51 -4.36
C PHE A 130 18.86 11.13 -3.01
N TYR A 131 19.12 11.95 -2.01
CA TYR A 131 18.68 11.71 -0.64
C TYR A 131 17.76 12.81 -0.16
N LYS A 132 16.58 12.44 0.35
CA LYS A 132 15.58 13.36 0.92
C LYS A 132 15.27 14.54 -0.01
N VAL A 133 14.90 14.20 -1.24
CA VAL A 133 14.52 15.21 -2.25
C VAL A 133 13.18 15.80 -1.85
N ASP A 134 13.10 17.13 -1.84
CA ASP A 134 11.83 17.83 -1.68
C ASP A 134 10.85 17.41 -2.78
N PHE A 135 9.61 17.11 -2.42
CA PHE A 135 8.61 16.59 -3.35
C PHE A 135 8.41 17.51 -4.56
N SER A 136 8.46 18.84 -4.38
CA SER A 136 8.33 19.81 -5.48
C SER A 136 9.47 19.75 -6.50
N LYS A 137 10.61 19.14 -6.15
CA LYS A 137 11.78 18.96 -7.02
C LYS A 137 11.80 17.60 -7.72
N MET A 138 10.96 16.64 -7.29
CA MET A 138 10.92 15.29 -7.86
C MET A 138 10.61 15.29 -9.36
N LYS A 139 9.73 16.18 -9.83
CA LYS A 139 9.40 16.31 -11.25
C LYS A 139 10.61 16.50 -12.17
N ARG A 140 11.67 17.16 -11.71
CA ARG A 140 12.90 17.34 -12.50
C ARG A 140 13.75 16.07 -12.57
N ILE A 141 13.70 15.23 -11.54
CA ILE A 141 14.33 13.91 -11.54
C ILE A 141 13.55 12.98 -12.47
N TYR A 142 12.22 12.90 -12.31
CA TYR A 142 11.38 12.11 -13.21
C TYR A 142 11.56 12.55 -14.67
N SER A 143 11.53 13.86 -14.96
CA SER A 143 11.77 14.40 -16.30
C SER A 143 13.18 14.16 -16.84
N SER A 144 14.13 13.79 -15.97
CA SER A 144 15.47 13.36 -16.40
C SER A 144 15.54 11.86 -16.73
N CYS A 145 14.60 11.04 -16.26
CA CYS A 145 14.67 9.58 -16.41
C CYS A 145 13.66 9.07 -17.45
N ASP A 146 13.94 7.91 -18.03
CA ASP A 146 13.14 7.32 -19.10
C ASP A 146 12.24 6.20 -18.60
N ILE A 147 12.72 5.42 -17.65
CA ILE A 147 12.01 4.29 -17.06
C ILE A 147 12.05 4.40 -15.54
N LEU A 148 10.93 4.16 -14.86
CA LEU A 148 10.88 3.90 -13.42
C LEU A 148 10.77 2.39 -13.18
N VAL A 149 11.57 1.86 -12.27
CA VAL A 149 11.45 0.48 -11.76
C VAL A 149 10.96 0.52 -10.32
N LYS A 150 9.83 -0.13 -10.06
CA LYS A 150 9.19 -0.09 -8.74
C LYS A 150 8.66 -1.47 -8.34
N LEU A 151 9.46 -2.20 -7.55
CA LEU A 151 9.22 -3.62 -7.24
C LEU A 151 8.70 -3.86 -5.81
N SER A 152 7.94 -2.93 -5.26
CA SER A 152 7.54 -2.98 -3.85
C SER A 152 6.56 -4.12 -3.54
N ASN A 153 6.60 -4.62 -2.31
CA ASN A 153 5.73 -5.68 -1.79
C ASN A 153 4.45 -5.16 -1.14
N VAL A 154 4.47 -3.90 -0.69
CA VAL A 154 3.37 -3.28 0.03
C VAL A 154 3.19 -1.87 -0.50
N GLU A 155 2.03 -1.62 -1.07
CA GLU A 155 1.57 -0.31 -1.50
C GLU A 155 0.07 -0.17 -1.16
N GLY A 156 -0.39 1.07 -1.03
CA GLY A 156 -1.80 1.42 -0.86
C GLY A 156 -2.40 1.80 -2.21
N PHE A 157 -2.15 3.04 -2.58
CA PHE A 157 -2.20 3.55 -3.93
C PHE A 157 -0.78 3.70 -4.49
N PHE A 158 -0.55 3.25 -5.74
CA PHE A 158 0.78 3.23 -6.30
C PHE A 158 1.20 4.62 -6.83
N GLY A 159 1.63 5.55 -5.98
CA GLY A 159 1.90 6.94 -6.39
C GLY A 159 3.06 7.13 -7.40
N PRO A 160 4.28 6.64 -7.13
CA PRO A 160 5.46 6.94 -7.95
C PRO A 160 5.34 6.59 -9.44
N PRO A 161 4.71 5.46 -9.86
CA PRO A 161 4.49 5.20 -11.28
C PRO A 161 3.59 6.24 -11.95
N LEU A 162 2.56 6.76 -11.27
CA LEU A 162 1.70 7.83 -11.78
C LEU A 162 2.49 9.13 -11.97
N GLU A 163 3.37 9.45 -11.02
CA GLU A 163 4.26 10.62 -11.09
C GLU A 163 5.24 10.51 -12.27
N MET A 164 5.83 9.33 -12.47
CA MET A 164 6.70 9.06 -13.63
C MET A 164 5.94 9.20 -14.94
N MET A 165 4.73 8.64 -15.03
CA MET A 165 3.86 8.76 -16.20
C MET A 165 3.53 10.22 -16.52
N ALA A 166 3.21 11.04 -15.51
CA ALA A 166 2.94 12.47 -15.68
C ALA A 166 4.15 13.24 -16.22
N CYS A 167 5.37 12.86 -15.82
CA CYS A 167 6.61 13.42 -16.34
C CYS A 167 7.08 12.81 -17.68
N GLY A 168 6.27 11.94 -18.31
CA GLY A 168 6.54 11.38 -19.63
C GLY A 168 7.51 10.19 -19.62
N GLY A 169 7.60 9.46 -18.51
CA GLY A 169 8.35 8.21 -18.41
C GLY A 169 7.49 6.95 -18.55
N VAL A 170 8.14 5.80 -18.65
CA VAL A 170 7.49 4.47 -18.66
C VAL A 170 7.80 3.73 -17.35
N CYS A 171 6.93 2.84 -16.90
CA CYS A 171 7.13 2.11 -15.65
C CYS A 171 7.23 0.60 -15.87
N VAL A 172 8.12 -0.04 -15.10
CA VAL A 172 8.12 -1.48 -14.82
C VAL A 172 7.79 -1.66 -13.34
N VAL A 173 6.69 -2.33 -13.05
CA VAL A 173 6.15 -2.44 -11.69
C VAL A 173 5.86 -3.89 -11.32
N SER A 174 5.96 -4.23 -10.03
CA SER A 174 5.41 -5.49 -9.52
C SER A 174 3.88 -5.44 -9.45
N ASP A 175 3.22 -6.60 -9.57
CA ASP A 175 1.78 -6.79 -9.34
C ASP A 175 1.36 -6.70 -7.86
N VAL A 176 1.92 -5.73 -7.13
CA VAL A 176 1.60 -5.44 -5.72
C VAL A 176 0.15 -5.01 -5.55
N THR A 177 -0.52 -5.44 -4.49
CA THR A 177 -1.92 -5.05 -4.21
C THR A 177 -2.15 -3.55 -4.43
N GLY A 178 -3.13 -3.19 -5.27
CA GLY A 178 -3.47 -1.81 -5.61
C GLY A 178 -2.74 -1.22 -6.83
N TYR A 179 -1.86 -1.97 -7.50
CA TYR A 179 -1.26 -1.53 -8.76
C TYR A 179 -2.31 -1.27 -9.84
N ASP A 180 -3.34 -2.11 -9.90
CA ASP A 180 -4.39 -2.17 -10.90
C ASP A 180 -5.48 -1.10 -10.75
N GLU A 181 -5.35 -0.18 -9.77
CA GLU A 181 -6.25 0.97 -9.64
C GLU A 181 -6.23 1.85 -10.90
N TYR A 182 -5.06 1.95 -11.55
CA TYR A 182 -4.89 2.68 -12.82
C TYR A 182 -3.87 2.04 -13.78
N ILE A 183 -3.00 1.15 -13.30
CA ILE A 183 -1.99 0.49 -14.14
C ILE A 183 -2.63 -0.67 -14.90
N LYS A 184 -2.34 -0.75 -16.20
CA LYS A 184 -2.75 -1.83 -17.09
C LYS A 184 -1.52 -2.32 -17.84
N ASP A 185 -1.20 -3.59 -17.61
CA ASP A 185 -0.08 -4.26 -18.28
C ASP A 185 -0.21 -4.18 -19.80
N GLU A 186 0.93 -4.06 -20.49
CA GLU A 186 1.06 -3.85 -21.95
C GLU A 186 0.38 -2.60 -22.53
N TYR A 187 -0.33 -1.83 -21.70
CA TYR A 187 -1.04 -0.62 -22.11
C TYR A 187 -0.32 0.65 -21.65
N ASN A 188 -0.09 0.84 -20.34
CA ASN A 188 0.55 2.05 -19.80
C ASN A 188 1.80 1.76 -18.94
N ALA A 189 2.08 0.49 -18.64
CA ALA A 189 3.28 0.02 -17.97
C ALA A 189 3.56 -1.44 -18.37
N LEU A 190 4.71 -1.97 -17.96
CA LEU A 190 4.90 -3.42 -17.87
C LEU A 190 4.74 -3.87 -16.42
N VAL A 191 3.94 -4.90 -16.21
CA VAL A 191 3.68 -5.49 -14.89
C VAL A 191 4.37 -6.85 -14.81
N ILE A 192 5.12 -7.06 -13.73
CA ILE A 192 5.80 -8.33 -13.48
C ILE A 192 5.27 -9.00 -12.21
N PRO A 193 5.29 -10.34 -12.14
CA PRO A 193 4.97 -11.06 -10.91
C PRO A 193 5.87 -10.64 -9.75
N ASN A 194 5.27 -10.30 -8.61
CA ASN A 194 6.03 -9.87 -7.45
C ASN A 194 7.01 -10.96 -6.99
N GLY A 195 8.20 -10.54 -6.60
CA GLY A 195 9.31 -11.43 -6.28
C GLY A 195 10.29 -11.67 -7.44
N ASP A 196 9.84 -11.59 -8.69
CA ASP A 196 10.60 -12.05 -9.86
C ASP A 196 11.52 -10.96 -10.44
N ILE A 197 12.80 -11.01 -10.04
CA ILE A 197 13.83 -10.05 -10.47
C ILE A 197 14.23 -10.28 -11.93
N ASP A 198 14.21 -11.54 -12.38
CA ASP A 198 14.62 -11.90 -13.74
C ASP A 198 13.60 -11.40 -14.76
N LEU A 199 12.30 -11.52 -14.44
CA LEU A 199 11.24 -10.91 -15.26
C LEU A 199 11.30 -9.38 -15.25
N ALA A 200 11.65 -8.76 -14.12
CA ALA A 200 11.87 -7.30 -14.09
C ALA A 200 13.03 -6.88 -15.02
N HIS A 201 14.14 -7.64 -15.02
CA HIS A 201 15.27 -7.41 -15.93
C HIS A 201 14.87 -7.61 -17.39
N GLN A 202 14.11 -8.66 -17.71
CA GLN A 202 13.62 -8.91 -19.06
C GLN A 202 12.65 -7.82 -19.54
N ALA A 203 11.74 -7.36 -18.69
CA ALA A 203 10.83 -6.26 -18.99
C ALA A 203 11.60 -4.97 -19.30
N LEU A 204 12.62 -4.66 -18.50
CA LEU A 204 13.50 -3.51 -18.74
C LEU A 204 14.25 -3.62 -20.06
N LYS A 205 14.86 -4.78 -20.32
CA LYS A 205 15.54 -5.06 -21.59
C LYS A 205 14.61 -4.85 -22.78
N ARG A 206 13.38 -5.36 -22.69
CA ARG A 206 12.36 -5.20 -23.73
C ARG A 206 12.01 -3.74 -23.99
N LEU A 207 11.88 -2.89 -22.96
CA LEU A 207 11.65 -1.45 -23.15
C LEU A 207 12.83 -0.72 -23.81
N ILE A 208 14.05 -1.21 -23.61
CA ILE A 208 15.26 -0.65 -24.23
C ILE A 208 15.35 -1.03 -25.71
N GLU A 209 15.01 -2.27 -26.03
CA GLU A 209 15.14 -2.83 -27.39
C GLU A 209 13.94 -2.48 -28.29
N ASP A 210 12.72 -2.48 -27.74
CA ASP A 210 11.47 -2.21 -28.45
C ASP A 210 11.02 -0.75 -28.26
N LYS A 211 11.48 0.12 -29.16
CA LYS A 211 11.16 1.55 -29.15
C LYS A 211 9.68 1.84 -29.39
N ASP A 212 8.97 0.97 -30.11
CA ASP A 212 7.55 1.20 -30.42
C ASP A 212 6.68 0.84 -29.23
N LEU A 213 7.00 -0.25 -28.51
CA LEU A 213 6.43 -0.54 -27.20
C LEU A 213 6.67 0.61 -26.23
N TYR A 214 7.92 1.08 -26.11
CA TYR A 214 8.25 2.19 -25.21
C TYR A 214 7.38 3.42 -25.49
N ARG A 215 7.32 3.88 -26.75
CA ARG A 215 6.51 5.05 -27.15
C ARG A 215 5.02 4.85 -26.89
N ARG A 216 4.49 3.65 -27.15
CA ARG A 216 3.10 3.32 -26.89
C ARG A 216 2.77 3.42 -25.40
N LEU A 217 3.57 2.76 -24.55
CA LEU A 217 3.38 2.81 -23.10
C LEU A 217 3.55 4.23 -22.56
N GLN A 218 4.52 4.99 -23.06
CA GLN A 218 4.75 6.38 -22.68
C GLN A 218 3.52 7.25 -22.97
N SER A 219 2.98 7.16 -24.18
CA SER A 219 1.80 7.93 -24.59
C SER A 219 0.57 7.57 -23.74
N ASN A 220 0.31 6.27 -23.56
CA ASN A 220 -0.81 5.80 -22.75
C ASN A 220 -0.63 6.09 -21.25
N GLY A 221 0.60 6.08 -20.74
CA GLY A 221 0.95 6.50 -19.39
C GLY A 221 0.60 7.96 -19.18
N GLN A 222 0.98 8.84 -20.11
CA GLN A 222 0.64 10.26 -20.02
C GLN A 222 -0.87 10.51 -20.09
N ILE A 223 -1.60 9.78 -20.94
CA ILE A 223 -3.09 9.82 -20.96
C ILE A 223 -3.65 9.38 -19.61
N THR A 224 -3.11 8.31 -19.03
CA THR A 224 -3.55 7.78 -17.72
C THR A 224 -3.33 8.83 -16.62
N ALA A 225 -2.13 9.41 -16.54
CA ALA A 225 -1.82 10.46 -15.57
C ALA A 225 -2.73 11.67 -15.69
N ASN A 226 -2.99 12.13 -16.92
CA ASN A 226 -3.87 13.26 -17.16
C ASN A 226 -5.33 12.98 -16.76
N SER A 227 -5.76 11.73 -16.68
CA SER A 227 -7.13 11.37 -16.25
C SER A 227 -7.30 11.29 -14.72
N MET A 228 -6.21 11.38 -13.95
CA MET A 228 -6.19 11.17 -12.49
C MET A 228 -6.11 12.51 -11.74
N GLN A 229 -7.02 13.45 -12.00
CA GLN A 229 -6.97 14.80 -11.42
C GLN A 229 -7.63 14.89 -10.04
N TRP A 230 -7.24 15.90 -9.24
CA TRP A 230 -7.69 16.05 -7.85
C TRP A 230 -9.14 16.50 -7.70
N GLU A 231 -9.69 17.22 -8.68
CA GLU A 231 -11.03 17.80 -8.63
C GLU A 231 -12.08 16.73 -8.31
N ASP A 232 -12.05 15.60 -9.01
CA ASP A 232 -12.96 14.47 -8.77
C ASP A 232 -12.83 13.86 -7.37
N SER A 233 -11.62 13.87 -6.79
CA SER A 233 -11.36 13.37 -5.44
C SER A 233 -11.84 14.35 -4.38
N ILE A 234 -11.60 15.65 -4.60
CA ILE A 234 -12.03 16.74 -3.74
C ILE A 234 -13.56 16.78 -3.67
N ASP A 235 -14.25 16.71 -4.80
CA ASP A 235 -15.72 16.71 -4.86
C ASP A 235 -16.32 15.53 -4.09
N LYS A 236 -15.71 14.34 -4.21
CA LYS A 236 -16.11 13.15 -3.43
C LYS A 236 -15.88 13.34 -1.94
N LEU A 237 -14.73 13.90 -1.55
CA LEU A 237 -14.39 14.14 -0.16
C LEU A 237 -15.33 15.18 0.47
N GLU A 238 -15.60 16.27 -0.24
CA GLU A 238 -16.52 17.31 0.20
C GLU A 238 -17.93 16.73 0.38
N SER A 239 -18.45 16.03 -0.62
CA SER A 239 -19.76 15.38 -0.57
C SER A 239 -19.87 14.42 0.62
N TYR A 240 -18.82 13.62 0.86
CA TYR A 240 -18.77 12.71 2.00
C TYR A 240 -18.76 13.44 3.35
N CYS A 241 -17.94 14.48 3.49
CA CYS A 241 -17.86 15.30 4.71
C CYS A 241 -19.18 16.04 5.01
N GLN A 242 -19.79 16.64 3.99
CA GLN A 242 -21.10 17.31 4.11
C GLN A 242 -22.19 16.31 4.51
N GLY A 243 -22.22 15.14 3.85
CA GLY A 243 -23.12 14.04 4.16
C GLY A 243 -23.03 13.61 5.61
N LEU A 244 -21.83 13.34 6.12
CA LEU A 244 -21.62 13.01 7.53
C LEU A 244 -22.04 14.14 8.47
N SER A 245 -21.69 15.37 8.15
CA SER A 245 -21.96 16.53 9.01
C SER A 245 -23.45 16.75 9.25
N SER A 246 -24.30 16.43 8.27
CA SER A 246 -25.76 16.50 8.36
C SER A 246 -26.38 15.41 9.26
N GLN A 247 -25.70 14.28 9.45
CA GLN A 247 -26.22 13.15 10.24
C GLN A 247 -26.16 13.43 11.76
N PRO A 248 -27.05 12.82 12.58
CA PRO A 248 -26.95 12.90 14.03
C PRO A 248 -25.60 12.34 14.53
N ARG A 249 -25.19 12.74 15.75
CA ARG A 249 -23.95 12.23 16.36
C ARG A 249 -23.96 10.70 16.34
N SER A 250 -22.92 10.12 15.78
CA SER A 250 -22.83 8.68 15.69
C SER A 250 -22.71 8.04 17.08
N SER A 251 -23.49 6.97 17.33
CA SER A 251 -23.41 6.15 18.55
C SER A 251 -22.08 5.36 18.64
N HIS A 252 -21.32 5.36 17.53
CA HIS A 252 -19.97 4.86 17.30
C HIS A 252 -18.93 5.30 18.36
N VAL A 253 -19.17 6.40 19.06
CA VAL A 253 -18.21 7.04 19.98
C VAL A 253 -18.49 6.70 21.45
N LYS A 254 -18.47 5.42 21.82
CA LYS A 254 -18.19 5.04 23.22
C LYS A 254 -16.89 4.22 23.25
N GLY A 255 -15.84 4.81 23.81
CA GLY A 255 -14.50 4.22 23.91
C GLY A 255 -14.43 2.88 24.67
N GLU A 256 -15.53 2.49 25.33
CA GLU A 256 -15.70 1.25 26.07
C GLU A 256 -15.31 -0.01 25.26
N ARG A 257 -15.59 -0.07 23.96
CA ARG A 257 -15.26 -1.26 23.14
C ARG A 257 -13.76 -1.40 22.86
N ILE A 258 -13.08 -0.27 22.63
CA ILE A 258 -11.62 -0.23 22.40
C ILE A 258 -10.90 -0.58 23.71
N GLU A 259 -11.40 -0.10 24.83
CA GLU A 259 -10.81 -0.34 26.16
C GLU A 259 -10.94 -1.81 26.60
N VAL A 260 -12.07 -2.45 26.28
CA VAL A 260 -12.26 -3.90 26.48
C VAL A 260 -11.31 -4.72 25.59
N LEU A 261 -11.20 -4.38 24.30
CA LEU A 261 -10.29 -5.08 23.37
C LEU A 261 -8.82 -4.90 23.79
N ARG A 262 -8.43 -3.68 24.19
CA ARG A 262 -7.13 -3.36 24.75
C ARG A 262 -6.83 -4.19 25.99
N LYS A 263 -7.76 -4.24 26.96
CA LYS A 263 -7.59 -5.03 28.20
C LYS A 263 -7.40 -6.52 27.90
N LEU A 264 -8.22 -7.09 27.01
CA LEU A 264 -8.11 -8.50 26.63
C LEU A 264 -6.77 -8.85 25.98
N LEU A 265 -6.19 -7.96 25.19
CA LEU A 265 -4.86 -8.17 24.60
C LEU A 265 -3.73 -7.94 25.61
N THR A 266 -3.83 -6.92 26.47
CA THR A 266 -2.87 -6.72 27.56
C THR A 266 -2.82 -7.96 28.46
N ASP A 267 -3.97 -8.51 28.84
CA ASP A 267 -4.06 -9.73 29.64
C ASP A 267 -3.45 -10.94 28.89
N TYR A 268 -3.71 -11.07 27.58
CA TYR A 268 -3.11 -12.13 26.75
C TYR A 268 -1.58 -12.06 26.70
N TYR A 269 -1.00 -10.87 26.50
CA TYR A 269 0.44 -10.70 26.37
C TYR A 269 1.17 -10.75 27.70
N PHE A 270 0.57 -10.23 28.78
CA PHE A 270 1.10 -10.40 30.13
C PHE A 270 1.27 -11.88 30.48
N LEU A 271 0.24 -12.69 30.21
CA LEU A 271 0.28 -14.14 30.41
C LEU A 271 1.31 -14.86 29.52
N LYS A 272 1.54 -14.39 28.29
CA LYS A 272 2.55 -14.96 27.38
C LYS A 272 3.97 -14.71 27.85
N CYS A 273 4.24 -13.54 28.44
CA CYS A 273 5.57 -13.19 28.95
C CYS A 273 5.90 -13.90 30.26
N GLU A 274 4.93 -14.07 31.17
CA GLU A 274 5.20 -14.70 32.47
C GLU A 274 5.15 -16.22 32.45
N ASN A 275 4.37 -16.86 31.56
CA ASN A 275 4.20 -18.32 31.56
C ASN A 275 4.04 -18.90 30.13
N PRO A 276 5.15 -19.07 29.38
CA PRO A 276 5.12 -19.55 28.00
C PRO A 276 4.54 -20.97 27.84
N GLU A 277 4.78 -21.84 28.83
CA GLU A 277 4.40 -23.26 28.78
C GLU A 277 2.88 -23.48 28.92
N ILE A 278 2.17 -22.57 29.61
CA ILE A 278 0.71 -22.63 29.80
C ILE A 278 -0.02 -22.40 28.46
N ILE A 279 0.58 -21.65 27.53
CA ILE A 279 -0.02 -21.37 26.22
C ILE A 279 0.16 -22.56 25.26
N ASN A 280 1.27 -23.31 25.37
CA ASN A 280 1.55 -24.44 24.49
C ASN A 280 0.72 -25.70 24.81
N SER A 281 0.18 -25.83 26.03
CA SER A 281 -0.61 -27.00 26.45
C SER A 281 -2.08 -26.98 25.99
N TYR A 282 -2.61 -25.81 25.62
CA TYR A 282 -3.97 -25.66 25.10
C TYR A 282 -3.93 -25.37 23.59
N LYS A 283 -4.32 -26.35 22.76
CA LYS A 283 -4.44 -26.27 21.28
C LYS A 283 -5.55 -25.33 20.75
N LEU A 284 -5.86 -24.28 21.49
CA LEU A 284 -6.75 -23.19 21.09
C LEU A 284 -6.01 -21.91 21.39
N SER A 285 -5.88 -21.02 20.39
CA SER A 285 -5.41 -19.68 20.71
C SER A 285 -6.43 -19.08 21.68
N ARG A 286 -5.97 -18.59 22.85
CA ARG A 286 -6.88 -18.14 23.92
C ARG A 286 -7.77 -16.97 23.48
N LEU A 287 -7.43 -16.29 22.38
CA LEU A 287 -8.28 -15.36 21.63
C LEU A 287 -9.53 -16.05 21.06
N GLU A 288 -9.40 -17.23 20.45
CA GLU A 288 -10.55 -18.07 20.04
C GLU A 288 -11.35 -18.52 21.27
N TYR A 289 -10.72 -18.94 22.37
CA TYR A 289 -11.43 -19.34 23.60
C TYR A 289 -12.21 -18.17 24.24
N ILE A 290 -11.64 -16.96 24.26
CA ILE A 290 -12.26 -15.75 24.81
C ILE A 290 -13.38 -15.23 23.89
N VAL A 291 -13.18 -15.27 22.56
CA VAL A 291 -14.22 -14.95 21.56
C VAL A 291 -15.37 -15.96 21.64
N VAL A 292 -15.08 -17.24 21.89
CA VAL A 292 -16.07 -18.33 22.05
C VAL A 292 -16.81 -18.28 23.39
N ASN A 293 -16.14 -17.93 24.50
CA ASN A 293 -16.80 -17.81 25.80
C ASN A 293 -17.56 -16.48 25.97
N ASN A 294 -17.20 -15.44 25.22
CA ASN A 294 -17.96 -14.19 25.13
C ASN A 294 -18.89 -14.13 23.91
N PHE A 295 -19.06 -15.25 23.20
CA PHE A 295 -19.84 -15.36 21.95
C PHE A 295 -21.32 -14.98 22.13
N LYS A 296 -21.88 -15.14 23.34
CA LYS A 296 -23.23 -14.66 23.66
C LYS A 296 -23.33 -13.11 23.71
N LYS A 297 -22.25 -12.40 24.07
CA LYS A 297 -22.16 -10.93 24.08
C LYS A 297 -21.69 -10.34 22.74
N ILE A 298 -20.91 -11.11 21.97
CA ILE A 298 -20.33 -10.72 20.66
C ILE A 298 -21.28 -11.03 19.48
N LYS A 299 -22.39 -11.71 19.76
CA LYS A 299 -23.44 -12.18 18.82
C LYS A 299 -24.11 -11.11 17.94
N GLN A 300 -23.84 -9.82 18.15
CA GLN A 300 -24.38 -8.71 17.35
C GLN A 300 -23.35 -8.07 16.43
N ILE A 301 -22.07 -8.43 16.53
CA ILE A 301 -20.95 -7.64 15.95
C ILE A 301 -20.27 -8.39 14.78
N ILE A 302 -20.27 -9.73 14.79
CA ILE A 302 -19.57 -10.53 13.76
C ILE A 302 -20.57 -11.02 12.69
N PRO A 303 -20.30 -10.91 11.38
CA PRO A 303 -21.16 -11.46 10.31
C PRO A 303 -21.44 -12.97 10.44
N LEU A 304 -22.63 -13.42 10.05
CA LEU A 304 -23.08 -14.82 10.22
C LEU A 304 -22.15 -15.83 9.53
N SER A 305 -21.59 -15.49 8.37
CA SER A 305 -20.64 -16.32 7.61
C SER A 305 -19.36 -16.61 8.40
N ILE A 306 -18.82 -15.60 9.11
CA ILE A 306 -17.63 -15.74 9.97
C ILE A 306 -17.97 -16.57 11.22
N ARG A 307 -19.16 -16.39 11.81
CA ARG A 307 -19.63 -17.22 12.94
C ARG A 307 -19.70 -18.70 12.58
N LEU A 308 -20.19 -19.01 11.38
CA LEU A 308 -20.32 -20.39 10.91
C LEU A 308 -18.95 -21.05 10.66
N LYS A 309 -17.99 -20.30 10.08
CA LYS A 309 -16.61 -20.78 9.89
C LYS A 309 -15.89 -21.06 11.22
N ILE A 310 -16.01 -20.14 12.19
CA ILE A 310 -15.46 -20.31 13.54
C ILE A 310 -16.08 -21.54 14.22
N LYS A 311 -17.42 -21.67 14.18
CA LYS A 311 -18.14 -22.80 14.79
C LYS A 311 -17.78 -24.15 14.15
N ALA A 312 -17.66 -24.22 12.83
CA ALA A 312 -17.26 -25.44 12.12
C ALA A 312 -15.83 -25.88 12.47
N ARG A 313 -14.92 -24.92 12.64
CA ARG A 313 -13.52 -25.17 13.03
C ARG A 313 -13.43 -25.68 14.47
N ILE A 314 -14.18 -25.09 15.39
CA ILE A 314 -14.29 -25.55 16.79
C ILE A 314 -14.84 -26.98 16.88
N ASN A 315 -15.92 -27.29 16.15
CA ASN A 315 -16.53 -28.62 16.16
C ASN A 315 -15.59 -29.72 15.61
N ARG A 316 -14.70 -29.39 14.66
CA ARG A 316 -13.67 -30.32 14.18
C ARG A 316 -12.55 -30.56 15.19
N ILE A 317 -12.26 -29.58 16.04
CA ILE A 317 -11.24 -29.66 17.09
C ILE A 317 -11.78 -30.44 18.29
N ILE A 318 -13.06 -30.27 18.66
CA ILE A 318 -13.69 -30.97 19.80
C ILE A 318 -13.95 -32.47 19.51
N LYS A 319 -14.07 -32.86 18.23
CA LYS A 319 -14.27 -34.26 17.81
C LYS A 319 -12.96 -35.07 17.65
N LYS A 320 -11.80 -34.47 17.85
CA LYS A 320 -10.48 -35.12 17.85
C LYS A 320 -9.93 -35.16 19.27
#